data_AF-A0A955L9F4-F1
#
_entry.id   AF-A0A955L9F4-F1
#
_cell.length_a   1.000
_cell.length_b   1.000
_cell.length_c   1.000
_cell.angle_alpha   90.00
_cell.angle_beta   90.00
_cell.angle_gamma   90.00
#
_symmetry.space_group_name_H-M   'P 1'
#
loop_
_entity.id
_entity.type
_entity.pdbx_description
1 polymer ?
#
loop_
_entity_poly.entity_id
_entity_poly.type
_entity_poly.pdbx_seq_one_letter_code
_entity_poly.pdbx_strand_id
1 'polypeptide(L)'
;RAGLDFGPERSVYYASKWAITGFTKCMQVELSGFGIKVINFHPDKMDTKLFEKVGIDKDMSNALNVNEVAEVVAFVINTKGNLVISDFVIRHFDLRIE
;
A
#
# COMPACT_ATOMS: atom_id res chain seq x y z
N ARG A 1 1.27 8.63 2.58
CA ARG A 1 1.23 7.15 2.43
C ARG A 1 1.56 6.50 3.78
N ALA A 2 0.59 5.84 4.41
CA ALA A 2 0.86 5.24 5.72
C ALA A 2 1.84 4.05 5.58
N GLY A 3 2.84 4.00 6.46
CA GLY A 3 3.95 3.03 6.39
C GLY A 3 5.19 3.53 5.66
N LEU A 4 5.13 4.71 5.01
CA LEU A 4 6.29 5.38 4.39
C LEU A 4 6.37 6.87 4.76
N ASP A 5 5.23 7.49 5.07
CA ASP A 5 5.13 8.86 5.56
C ASP A 5 4.46 8.88 6.95
N PHE A 6 4.25 10.09 7.47
CA PHE A 6 3.57 10.39 8.73
C PHE A 6 2.57 11.54 8.53
N GLY A 7 1.74 11.77 9.54
CA GLY A 7 0.79 12.88 9.55
C GLY A 7 0.11 13.03 10.92
N PRO A 8 -0.45 14.21 11.20
CA PRO A 8 -1.12 14.47 12.47
C PRO A 8 -2.40 13.62 12.62
N GLU A 9 -2.90 13.53 13.86
CA GLU A 9 -4.21 12.96 14.23
C GLU A 9 -4.41 11.45 14.00
N ARG A 10 -3.46 10.75 13.38
CA ARG A 10 -3.54 9.32 13.06
C ARG A 10 -2.29 8.54 13.48
N SER A 11 -1.65 8.93 14.58
CA SER A 11 -0.35 8.38 15.03
C SER A 11 -0.36 6.84 15.13
N VAL A 12 -1.40 6.24 15.72
CA VAL A 12 -1.53 4.77 15.85
C VAL A 12 -1.67 4.09 14.49
N TYR A 13 -2.39 4.70 13.56
CA TYR A 13 -2.53 4.18 12.19
C TYR A 13 -1.23 4.27 11.40
N TYR A 14 -0.49 5.38 11.52
CA TYR A 14 0.83 5.50 10.90
C TYR A 14 1.83 4.51 11.52
N ALA A 15 1.87 4.40 12.85
CA ALA A 15 2.73 3.47 13.56
C ALA A 15 2.46 2.00 13.17
N SER A 16 1.19 1.60 13.09
CA SER A 16 0.85 0.22 12.68
C SER A 16 1.27 -0.07 11.24
N LYS A 17 1.12 0.89 10.31
CA LYS A 17 1.58 0.72 8.93
C LYS A 17 3.10 0.71 8.79
N TRP A 18 3.82 1.44 9.64
CA TRP A 18 5.28 1.33 9.74
C TRP A 18 5.72 -0.02 10.31
N ALA A 19 5.00 -0.55 11.31
CA ALA A 19 5.24 -1.89 11.85
C ALA A 19 5.07 -2.98 10.77
N ILE A 20 4.00 -2.89 9.96
CA ILE A 20 3.81 -3.79 8.81
C ILE A 20 4.96 -3.67 7.81
N THR A 21 5.43 -2.45 7.52
CA THR A 21 6.56 -2.24 6.60
C THR A 21 7.85 -2.90 7.11
N GLY A 22 8.18 -2.72 8.40
CA GLY A 22 9.33 -3.39 9.02
C GLY A 22 9.18 -4.91 9.03
N PHE A 23 8.00 -5.42 9.40
CA PHE A 23 7.69 -6.84 9.41
C PHE A 23 7.84 -7.47 8.02
N THR A 24 7.29 -6.83 6.98
CA THR A 24 7.42 -7.30 5.60
C THR A 24 8.87 -7.38 5.14
N LYS A 25 9.73 -6.41 5.52
CA LYS A 25 11.16 -6.46 5.21
C LYS A 25 11.89 -7.62 5.87
N CYS A 26 11.56 -7.95 7.12
CA CYS A 26 12.11 -9.14 7.77
C CYS A 26 11.67 -10.41 7.01
N MET A 27 10.37 -10.52 6.69
CA MET A 27 9.83 -11.68 5.97
C MET A 27 10.43 -11.86 4.57
N GLN A 28 10.73 -10.77 3.85
CA GLN A 28 11.42 -10.85 2.55
C GLN A 28 12.78 -11.57 2.68
N VAL A 29 13.55 -11.29 3.74
CA VAL A 29 14.85 -11.94 3.97
C VAL A 29 14.66 -13.37 4.44
N GLU A 30 13.84 -13.57 5.48
CA GLU A 30 13.62 -14.86 6.13
C GLU A 30 13.04 -15.91 5.18
N LEU A 31 12.17 -15.49 4.25
CA LEU A 31 11.45 -16.39 3.35
C LEU A 31 12.13 -16.57 1.98
N SER A 32 13.16 -15.77 1.67
CA SER A 32 13.88 -15.81 0.38
C SER A 32 14.47 -17.20 0.07
N GLY A 33 15.06 -17.86 1.07
CA GLY A 33 15.65 -19.20 0.94
C GLY A 33 14.64 -20.30 0.64
N PHE A 34 13.35 -20.04 0.85
CA PHE A 34 12.25 -20.98 0.58
C PHE A 34 11.56 -20.72 -0.76
N GLY A 35 12.06 -19.77 -1.56
CA GLY A 35 11.45 -19.39 -2.83
C GLY A 35 10.09 -18.68 -2.69
N ILE A 36 9.79 -18.13 -1.50
CA ILE A 36 8.56 -17.39 -1.23
C ILE A 36 8.80 -15.90 -1.47
N LYS A 37 7.98 -15.29 -2.33
CA LYS A 37 8.01 -13.85 -2.58
C LYS A 37 7.10 -13.13 -1.60
N VAL A 38 7.63 -12.11 -0.92
CA VAL A 38 6.86 -11.25 0.00
C VAL A 38 6.84 -9.84 -0.57
N ILE A 39 5.64 -9.27 -0.71
CA ILE A 39 5.43 -8.00 -1.39
C ILE A 39 4.70 -7.03 -0.46
N ASN A 40 5.19 -5.80 -0.39
CA ASN A 40 4.58 -4.70 0.34
C ASN A 40 3.88 -3.74 -0.62
N PHE A 41 2.65 -3.39 -0.30
CA PHE A 41 1.82 -2.53 -1.14
C PHE A 41 1.34 -1.31 -0.36
N HIS A 42 1.67 -0.12 -0.87
CA HIS A 42 1.35 1.16 -0.27
C HIS A 42 0.39 1.98 -1.15
N PRO A 43 -0.93 1.77 -1.06
CA PRO A 43 -1.89 2.62 -1.73
C PRO A 43 -2.05 3.98 -1.02
N ASP A 44 -2.39 5.00 -1.80
CA ASP A 44 -3.13 6.16 -1.31
C ASP A 44 -4.57 5.77 -0.95
N LYS A 45 -5.41 6.75 -0.57
CA LYS A 45 -6.82 6.46 -0.25
C LYS A 45 -7.51 5.78 -1.45
N MET A 46 -8.19 4.69 -1.17
CA MET A 46 -8.95 3.90 -2.16
C MET A 46 -10.43 4.06 -1.87
N ASP A 47 -11.25 3.97 -2.93
CA ASP A 47 -12.71 4.03 -2.83
C ASP A 47 -13.27 2.80 -2.11
N THR A 48 -13.26 2.88 -0.77
CA THR A 48 -13.62 1.80 0.15
C THR A 48 -14.38 2.40 1.34
N LYS A 49 -15.13 1.55 2.04
CA LYS A 49 -15.85 1.94 3.27
C LYS A 49 -14.94 2.11 4.50
N LEU A 50 -13.62 2.19 4.33
CA LEU A 50 -12.69 2.25 5.46
C LEU A 50 -12.93 3.47 6.34
N PHE A 51 -13.01 4.67 5.75
CA PHE A 51 -13.22 5.92 6.48
C PHE A 51 -14.63 6.02 7.06
N GLU A 52 -15.65 5.63 6.28
CA GLU A 52 -17.06 5.55 6.70
C GLU A 52 -17.21 4.72 7.98
N LYS A 53 -16.63 3.51 8.01
CA LYS A 53 -16.74 2.57 9.14
C LYS A 53 -16.11 3.07 10.44
N VAL A 54 -15.15 3.99 10.35
CA VAL A 54 -14.49 4.58 11.52
C VAL A 54 -14.98 6.00 11.82
N GLY A 55 -16.08 6.42 11.18
CA GLY A 55 -16.71 7.72 11.42
C GLY A 55 -15.87 8.91 10.95
N ILE A 56 -14.95 8.71 10.00
CA ILE A 56 -14.14 9.79 9.44
C ILE A 56 -14.82 10.30 8.17
N ASP A 57 -15.23 11.56 8.20
CA ASP A 57 -15.62 12.29 7.00
C ASP A 57 -14.37 12.68 6.20
N LYS A 58 -14.23 12.13 5.00
CA LYS A 58 -13.06 12.25 4.15
C LYS A 58 -13.55 12.57 2.74
N ASP A 59 -12.99 13.60 2.12
CA ASP A 59 -13.16 13.80 0.68
C ASP A 59 -12.60 12.58 -0.07
N MET A 60 -13.45 11.88 -0.81
CA MET A 60 -13.12 10.69 -1.59
C MET A 60 -13.10 10.96 -3.11
N SER A 61 -13.25 12.22 -3.54
CA SER A 61 -13.34 12.59 -4.97
C SER A 61 -12.13 12.17 -5.81
N ASN A 62 -10.94 12.10 -5.19
CA ASN A 62 -9.70 11.64 -5.81
C ASN A 62 -9.20 10.32 -5.21
N ALA A 63 -10.09 9.47 -4.71
CA ALA A 63 -9.74 8.13 -4.26
C ALA A 63 -9.44 7.21 -5.44
N LEU A 64 -8.50 6.28 -5.25
CA LEU A 64 -8.16 5.27 -6.25
C LEU A 64 -9.31 4.28 -6.44
N ASN A 65 -9.58 3.91 -7.70
CA ASN A 65 -10.53 2.85 -8.01
C ASN A 65 -9.98 1.49 -7.57
N VAL A 66 -10.80 0.71 -6.86
CA VAL A 66 -10.39 -0.59 -6.30
C VAL A 66 -10.08 -1.62 -7.39
N ASN A 67 -10.81 -1.62 -8.50
CA ASN A 67 -10.61 -2.58 -9.58
C ASN A 67 -9.30 -2.30 -10.33
N GLU A 68 -9.00 -1.03 -10.63
CA GLU A 68 -7.73 -0.63 -11.25
C GLU A 68 -6.54 -0.99 -10.37
N VAL A 69 -6.65 -0.76 -9.06
CA VAL A 69 -5.62 -1.17 -8.09
C VAL A 69 -5.45 -2.69 -8.08
N ALA A 70 -6.55 -3.45 -8.11
CA ALA A 70 -6.51 -4.91 -8.13
C ALA A 70 -5.83 -5.46 -9.39
N GLU A 71 -6.01 -4.83 -10.55
CA GLU A 71 -5.31 -5.20 -11.79
C GLU A 71 -3.79 -5.03 -11.66
N VAL A 72 -3.32 -3.94 -11.03
CA VAL A 72 -1.89 -3.73 -10.77
C VAL A 72 -1.35 -4.76 -9.78
N VAL A 73 -2.08 -5.05 -8.70
CA VAL A 73 -1.70 -6.11 -7.74
C VAL A 73 -1.60 -7.46 -8.45
N ALA A 74 -2.58 -7.80 -9.30
CA ALA A 74 -2.59 -9.03 -10.09
C ALA A 74 -1.37 -9.11 -11.03
N PHE A 75 -0.99 -8.01 -11.69
CA PHE A 75 0.22 -7.94 -12.49
C PHE A 75 1.48 -8.23 -11.65
N VAL A 76 1.61 -7.57 -10.49
CA VAL A 76 2.78 -7.68 -9.60
C VAL A 76 2.98 -9.11 -9.10
N ILE A 77 1.91 -9.77 -8.63
CA ILE A 77 2.00 -11.14 -8.10
C ILE A 77 2.29 -12.18 -9.19
N ASN A 78 2.00 -11.87 -10.46
CA ASN A 78 2.25 -12.75 -11.61
C ASN A 78 3.63 -12.55 -12.25
N THR A 79 4.53 -11.78 -11.64
CA THR A 79 5.92 -11.63 -12.08
C THR A 79 6.66 -12.99 -12.11
N LYS A 80 7.28 -13.31 -13.25
CA LYS A 80 7.85 -14.64 -13.52
C LYS A 80 9.27 -14.82 -12.96
N GLY A 81 9.61 -16.07 -12.66
CA GLY A 81 10.96 -16.46 -12.23
C GLY A 81 11.41 -15.74 -10.96
N ASN A 82 12.67 -15.33 -10.92
CA ASN A 82 13.28 -14.67 -9.76
C ASN A 82 13.04 -13.15 -9.71
N LEU A 83 12.23 -12.61 -10.64
CA LEU A 83 11.82 -11.21 -10.60
C LEU A 83 10.79 -11.02 -9.49
N VAL A 84 11.02 -10.03 -8.62
CA VAL A 84 10.08 -9.62 -7.58
C VAL A 84 10.00 -8.10 -7.52
N ILE A 85 8.79 -7.56 -7.50
CA ILE A 85 8.53 -6.18 -7.11
C ILE A 85 8.29 -6.26 -5.60
N SER A 86 9.31 -5.93 -4.80
CA SER A 86 9.28 -6.15 -3.35
C SER A 86 8.39 -5.15 -2.62
N ASP A 87 8.39 -3.90 -3.08
CA ASP A 87 7.65 -2.79 -2.49
C ASP A 87 7.18 -1.87 -3.62
N PHE A 88 5.90 -1.49 -3.63
CA PHE A 88 5.39 -0.52 -4.59
C PHE A 88 4.32 0.39 -4.01
N VAL A 89 4.22 1.58 -4.60
CA VAL A 89 3.30 2.64 -4.21
C VAL A 89 2.35 2.88 -5.38
N ILE A 90 1.04 2.86 -5.13
CA ILE A 90 0.05 3.38 -6.07
C ILE A 90 -0.50 4.66 -5.47
N ARG A 91 -0.47 5.73 -6.25
CA ARG A 91 -0.86 7.07 -5.82
C ARG A 91 -1.81 7.69 -6.83
N HIS A 92 -2.67 8.57 -6.35
CA HIS A 92 -3.43 9.44 -7.24
C HIS A 92 -2.44 10.35 -7.99
N PHE A 93 -2.63 10.52 -9.30
CA PHE A 93 -1.85 11.46 -10.09
C PHE A 93 -2.49 12.84 -10.01
N ASP A 94 -1.85 13.78 -9.32
CA ASP A 94 -2.30 15.17 -9.33
C ASP A 94 -1.73 15.88 -10.56
N LEU A 95 -2.60 16.33 -11.45
CA LEU A 95 -2.26 17.09 -12.66
C LEU A 95 -1.90 18.55 -12.35
N ARG A 96 -2.01 18.99 -11.09
CA ARG A 96 -1.64 20.35 -10.69
C ARG A 96 -0.13 20.50 -10.61
N ILE A 97 0.47 20.84 -11.75
CA ILE A 97 1.72 21.57 -11.81
C ILE A 97 1.35 23.03 -11.48
N GLU A 98 1.60 23.44 -10.24
CA GLU A 98 1.91 24.83 -9.90
C GLU A 98 3.37 24.89 -9.44
#